data_AF-A0A3L8CPQ1-F1
#
_entry.id   AF-A0A3L8CPQ1-F1
#
_cell.length_a   1.000
_cell.length_b   1.000
_cell.length_c   1.000
_cell.angle_alpha   90.00
_cell.angle_beta   90.00
_cell.angle_gamma   90.00
#
_symmetry.space_group_name_H-M   'P 1'
#
loop_
_entity.id
_entity.type
_entity.pdbx_description
1 polymer ?
#
loop_
_entity_poly.entity_id
_entity_poly.type
_entity_poly.pdbx_seq_one_letter_code
_entity_poly.pdbx_strand_id
1 'polypeptide(L)'
;MDTPKPPQKSAHLLDDLESIRQLLGDDNLQPPLLTDTVNEDEQEQIPMLFEATGNTPPATEAAASPAPAPAAQPADTASKGPDALLHLDSELRAAAQLILQDVIDDFAPHIETEIKRRLDARMERLLSQYD
;
A
#
# COMPACT_ATOMS: atom_id res chain seq x y z
N MET A 1 37.44 -29.62 27.96
CA MET A 1 37.15 -28.95 26.68
C MET A 1 35.89 -29.61 26.14
N ASP A 2 34.73 -29.16 26.60
CA ASP A 2 33.42 -29.65 26.16
C ASP A 2 32.94 -28.80 25.00
N THR A 3 33.04 -29.32 23.78
CA THR A 3 32.46 -28.71 22.59
C THR A 3 30.97 -29.03 22.52
N PRO A 4 30.07 -28.04 22.37
CA PRO A 4 28.63 -28.30 22.28
C PRO A 4 28.27 -28.99 20.96
N LYS A 5 27.36 -29.96 21.05
CA LYS A 5 26.82 -30.76 19.94
C LYS A 5 26.13 -29.84 18.90
N PRO A 6 26.39 -30.01 17.59
CA PRO A 6 25.80 -29.16 16.56
C PRO A 6 24.26 -29.26 16.55
N PRO A 7 23.55 -28.17 16.24
CA PRO A 7 22.09 -28.14 16.22
C PRO A 7 21.56 -29.03 15.09
N GLN A 8 21.00 -30.19 15.43
CA GLN A 8 20.40 -31.14 14.47
C GLN A 8 19.10 -30.64 13.81
N LYS A 9 18.69 -29.39 14.09
CA LYS A 9 17.41 -28.83 13.65
C LYS A 9 17.37 -28.52 12.15
N SER A 10 18.50 -28.23 11.51
CA SER A 10 18.52 -27.87 10.08
C SER A 10 18.24 -29.04 9.14
N ALA A 11 18.63 -30.27 9.51
CA ALA A 11 18.35 -31.45 8.69
C ALA A 11 16.85 -31.77 8.62
N HIS A 12 16.13 -31.56 9.73
CA HIS A 12 14.68 -31.76 9.80
C HIS A 12 13.90 -30.64 9.10
N LEU A 13 14.41 -29.40 9.10
CA LEU A 13 13.71 -28.29 8.46
C LEU A 13 13.51 -28.51 6.95
N LEU A 14 14.46 -29.16 6.27
CA LEU A 14 14.31 -29.47 4.85
C LEU A 14 13.20 -30.52 4.61
N ASP A 15 13.12 -31.53 5.48
CA ASP A 15 12.08 -32.57 5.47
C ASP A 15 10.70 -32.00 5.82
N ASP A 16 10.62 -31.12 6.83
CA ASP A 16 9.40 -30.43 7.21
C ASP A 16 8.88 -29.54 6.08
N LEU A 17 9.78 -28.85 5.36
CA LEU A 17 9.40 -28.03 4.20
C LEU A 17 8.91 -28.88 3.03
N GLU A 18 9.51 -30.04 2.79
CA GLU A 18 9.04 -31.00 1.77
C GLU A 18 7.67 -31.59 2.15
N SER A 19 7.48 -31.93 3.43
CA SER A 19 6.20 -32.39 3.96
C SER A 19 5.10 -31.35 3.82
N ILE A 20 5.39 -30.06 4.06
CA ILE A 20 4.45 -28.95 3.87
C ILE A 20 4.10 -28.81 2.39
N ARG A 21 5.07 -28.88 1.47
CA ARG A 21 4.82 -28.81 0.02
C ARG A 21 3.94 -29.95 -0.48
N GLN A 22 4.18 -31.16 0.03
CA GLN A 22 3.39 -32.34 -0.30
C GLN A 22 1.95 -32.22 0.22
N LEU A 23 1.76 -31.64 1.42
CA LEU A 23 0.45 -31.42 2.03
C LEU A 23 -0.36 -30.33 1.32
N LEU A 24 0.31 -29.25 0.88
CA LEU A 24 -0.33 -28.16 0.13
C LEU A 24 -0.58 -28.51 -1.34
N GLY A 25 0.05 -29.57 -1.86
CA GLY A 25 -0.09 -30.01 -3.25
C GLY A 25 0.61 -29.08 -4.25
N ASP A 26 1.55 -28.26 -3.77
CA ASP A 26 2.24 -27.23 -4.55
C ASP A 26 3.26 -27.82 -5.56
N ASP A 27 3.54 -29.12 -5.51
CA ASP A 27 4.57 -29.79 -6.32
C ASP A 27 4.30 -29.77 -7.84
N ASN A 28 3.05 -29.52 -8.26
CA ASN A 28 2.67 -29.46 -9.69
C ASN A 28 2.09 -28.10 -10.12
N LEU A 29 2.06 -27.12 -9.23
CA LEU A 29 1.57 -25.78 -9.57
C LEU A 29 2.72 -24.98 -10.17
N GLN A 30 2.90 -25.13 -11.49
CA GLN A 30 3.56 -24.10 -12.28
C GLN A 30 2.81 -22.79 -11.97
N PRO A 31 3.50 -21.73 -11.46
CA PRO A 31 2.81 -20.49 -11.15
C PRO A 31 2.06 -20.05 -12.41
N PRO A 32 0.76 -19.76 -12.33
CA PRO A 32 0.02 -19.34 -13.49
C PRO A 32 0.75 -18.14 -14.08
N LEU A 33 1.20 -18.27 -15.33
CA LEU A 33 1.72 -17.12 -16.04
C LEU A 33 0.57 -16.13 -16.13
N LEU A 34 0.77 -14.92 -15.62
CA LEU A 34 -0.21 -13.82 -15.61
C LEU A 34 -0.67 -13.38 -17.01
N THR A 35 -0.27 -14.10 -18.06
CA THR A 35 -0.60 -13.88 -19.46
C THR A 35 -1.81 -14.68 -19.94
N ASP A 36 -2.21 -15.78 -19.27
CA ASP A 36 -3.32 -16.63 -19.71
C ASP A 36 -4.68 -16.27 -19.04
N THR A 37 -4.66 -15.48 -17.96
CA THR A 37 -5.89 -15.05 -17.24
C THR A 37 -6.39 -13.67 -17.65
N VAL A 38 -5.73 -13.00 -18.59
CA VAL A 38 -6.29 -11.83 -19.26
C VAL A 38 -7.04 -12.34 -20.47
N ASN A 39 -8.35 -12.52 -20.34
CA ASN A 39 -9.22 -12.71 -21.49
C ASN A 39 -8.90 -11.62 -22.51
N GLU A 40 -8.39 -11.98 -23.69
CA GLU A 40 -8.14 -11.04 -24.79
C GLU A 40 -9.42 -10.28 -25.20
N ASP A 41 -10.60 -10.80 -24.84
CA ASP A 41 -11.91 -10.19 -25.06
C ASP A 41 -12.27 -9.06 -24.07
N GLU A 42 -11.57 -8.93 -22.93
CA GLU A 42 -11.75 -7.85 -21.94
C GLU A 42 -10.66 -6.77 -22.02
N GLN A 43 -9.82 -6.81 -23.06
CA GLN A 43 -9.03 -5.67 -23.49
C GLN A 43 -9.96 -4.64 -24.14
N GLU A 44 -10.89 -4.08 -23.35
CA GLU A 44 -11.44 -2.78 -23.65
C GLU A 44 -10.25 -1.85 -23.86
N GLN A 45 -10.11 -1.38 -25.09
CA GLN A 45 -9.07 -0.48 -25.55
C GLN A 45 -8.95 0.66 -24.55
N ILE A 46 -7.96 0.58 -23.65
CA ILE A 46 -7.50 1.74 -22.92
C ILE A 46 -7.09 2.73 -24.01
N PRO A 47 -7.75 3.89 -24.15
CA PRO A 47 -7.32 4.87 -25.12
C PRO A 47 -5.87 5.21 -24.79
N MET A 48 -4.96 4.90 -25.70
CA MET A 48 -3.56 5.29 -25.58
C MET A 48 -3.56 6.81 -25.42
N LEU A 49 -3.34 7.30 -24.20
CA LEU A 49 -3.21 8.72 -23.83
C LEU A 49 -1.92 9.35 -24.42
N PHE A 50 -1.53 8.94 -25.61
CA PHE A 50 -0.36 9.41 -26.35
C PHE A 50 -0.72 10.14 -27.66
N GLU A 51 -2.00 10.39 -27.93
CA GLU A 51 -2.42 11.08 -29.16
C GLU A 51 -3.29 12.34 -28.92
N ALA A 52 -3.00 13.08 -27.85
CA ALA A 52 -3.65 14.38 -27.59
C ALA A 52 -2.67 15.46 -27.09
N THR A 53 -1.53 15.65 -27.76
CA THR A 53 -0.84 16.95 -27.78
C THR A 53 -0.39 17.30 -29.21
N GLY A 54 -1.34 17.26 -30.14
CA GLY A 54 -1.26 17.95 -31.43
C GLY A 54 -1.67 19.42 -31.28
N ASN A 55 -0.69 20.24 -30.96
CA ASN A 55 -0.51 21.68 -31.26
C ASN A 55 -1.68 22.51 -31.86
N THR A 56 -1.90 23.70 -31.25
CA THR A 56 -2.51 24.98 -31.70
C THR A 56 -4.03 25.20 -31.58
N PRO A 57 -4.54 26.43 -31.31
CA PRO A 57 -3.89 27.78 -31.16
C PRO A 57 -4.37 28.57 -29.88
N PRO A 58 -3.78 29.72 -29.46
CA PRO A 58 -3.95 31.02 -30.14
C PRO A 58 -2.71 31.93 -30.17
N ALA A 59 -2.68 32.82 -31.17
CA ALA A 59 -1.81 34.00 -31.16
C ALA A 59 -2.42 35.05 -30.23
N THR A 60 -1.75 35.37 -29.11
CA THR A 60 -1.88 36.63 -28.37
C THR A 60 -0.60 36.87 -27.55
N GLU A 61 0.14 37.88 -28.00
CA GLU A 61 0.95 38.86 -27.27
C GLU A 61 2.02 38.48 -26.23
N ALA A 62 3.11 39.24 -26.36
CA ALA A 62 4.36 39.16 -25.63
C ALA A 62 4.25 39.62 -24.17
N ALA A 63 4.86 38.86 -23.26
CA ALA A 63 5.36 39.36 -21.99
C ALA A 63 6.52 38.46 -21.50
N ALA A 64 7.53 39.11 -20.93
CA ALA A 64 8.88 38.61 -20.63
C ALA A 64 8.99 37.27 -19.88
N SER A 65 9.94 36.44 -20.31
CA SER A 65 10.43 35.27 -19.58
C SER A 65 11.12 35.62 -18.26
N PRO A 66 10.82 34.94 -17.15
CA PRO A 66 11.81 34.64 -16.13
C PRO A 66 12.53 33.33 -16.51
N ALA A 67 13.85 33.33 -16.43
CA ALA A 67 14.69 32.15 -16.65
C ALA A 67 14.30 30.98 -15.73
N PRO A 68 14.44 29.72 -16.19
CA PRO A 68 14.20 28.57 -15.33
C PRO A 68 15.26 28.52 -14.22
N ALA A 69 14.80 28.60 -12.97
CA ALA A 69 15.63 28.27 -11.81
C ALA A 69 16.10 26.80 -11.93
N PRO A 70 17.35 26.46 -11.56
CA PRO A 70 17.81 25.07 -11.55
C PRO A 70 16.89 24.21 -10.69
N ALA A 71 16.37 23.14 -11.30
CA ALA A 71 15.67 22.09 -10.59
C ALA A 71 16.53 21.65 -9.38
N ALA A 72 15.94 21.69 -8.19
CA ALA A 72 16.54 21.10 -7.00
C ALA A 72 16.73 19.61 -7.28
N GLN A 73 17.97 19.23 -7.56
CA GLN A 73 18.41 17.86 -7.66
C GLN A 73 18.02 17.17 -6.34
N PRO A 74 17.40 15.98 -6.36
CA PRO A 74 17.19 15.20 -5.16
C PRO A 74 18.57 15.00 -4.52
N ALA A 75 18.79 15.62 -3.35
CA ALA A 75 20.03 15.45 -2.63
C ALA A 75 20.19 13.95 -2.34
N ASP A 76 21.30 13.38 -2.81
CA ASP A 76 21.69 11.99 -2.59
C ASP A 76 21.51 11.63 -1.11
N THR A 77 20.47 10.87 -0.79
CA THR A 77 20.30 10.22 0.52
C THR A 77 21.29 9.06 0.70
N ALA A 78 22.11 8.78 -0.32
CA ALA A 78 22.99 7.62 -0.44
C ALA A 78 24.17 7.60 0.56
N SER A 79 24.35 8.59 1.42
CA SER A 79 25.45 8.63 2.41
C SER A 79 25.00 8.86 3.87
N LYS A 80 23.70 8.77 4.18
CA LYS A 80 23.25 8.78 5.58
C LYS A 80 23.63 7.43 6.21
N GLY A 81 24.60 7.46 7.13
CA GLY A 81 25.02 6.30 7.90
C GLY A 81 23.85 5.66 8.69
N PRO A 82 24.05 4.46 9.27
CA PRO A 82 22.99 3.69 9.90
C PRO A 82 22.22 4.47 10.98
N ASP A 83 22.89 5.37 11.71
CA ASP A 83 22.28 6.18 12.76
C ASP A 83 21.27 7.22 12.20
N ALA A 84 21.60 7.84 11.06
CA ALA A 84 20.70 8.79 10.40
C ALA A 84 19.45 8.11 9.80
N LEU A 85 19.55 6.81 9.46
CA LEU A 85 18.39 6.02 9.05
C LEU A 85 17.48 5.68 10.24
N LEU A 86 18.04 5.40 11.42
CA LEU A 86 17.25 5.16 12.64
C LEU A 86 16.50 6.43 13.08
N HIS A 87 17.14 7.59 13.02
CA HIS A 87 16.46 8.87 13.29
C HIS A 87 15.32 9.13 12.31
N LEU A 88 15.55 8.88 11.02
CA LEU A 88 14.51 9.02 9.99
C LEU A 88 13.34 8.06 10.24
N ASP A 89 13.58 6.81 10.64
CA ASP A 89 12.51 5.87 11.00
C ASP A 89 11.68 6.38 12.19
N SER A 90 12.35 6.88 13.23
CA SER A 90 11.67 7.45 14.40
C SER A 90 10.81 8.65 14.02
N GLU A 91 11.31 9.54 13.16
CA GLU A 91 10.56 10.71 12.66
C GLU A 91 9.37 10.29 11.80
N LEU A 92 9.56 9.34 10.88
CA LEU A 92 8.49 8.80 10.04
C LEU A 92 7.40 8.14 10.87
N ARG A 93 7.78 7.37 11.90
CA ARG A 93 6.82 6.74 12.82
C ARG A 93 6.04 7.79 13.62
N ALA A 94 6.72 8.82 14.13
CA ALA A 94 6.07 9.90 14.84
C ALA A 94 5.10 10.68 13.93
N ALA A 95 5.50 10.98 12.70
CA ALA A 95 4.65 11.64 11.71
C ALA A 95 3.42 10.78 11.36
N ALA A 96 3.59 9.47 11.19
CA ALA A 96 2.49 8.56 10.94
C ALA A 96 1.48 8.52 12.10
N GLN A 97 1.96 8.61 13.35
CA GLN A 97 1.08 8.69 14.52
C GLN A 97 0.27 9.99 14.55
N LEU A 98 0.87 11.12 14.17
CA LEU A 98 0.16 12.39 14.07
C LEU A 98 -0.93 12.35 13.00
N ILE A 99 -0.62 11.81 11.81
CA ILE A 99 -1.60 11.62 10.74
C ILE A 99 -2.76 10.74 11.21
N LEU A 100 -2.47 9.64 11.92
CA LEU A 100 -3.51 8.76 12.45
C LEU A 100 -4.39 9.50 13.48
N GLN A 101 -3.80 10.35 14.33
CA GLN A 101 -4.55 11.12 15.32
C GLN A 101 -5.47 12.15 14.64
N ASP A 102 -4.99 12.87 13.63
CA ASP A 102 -5.81 13.81 12.87
C ASP A 102 -7.01 13.10 12.23
N VAL A 103 -6.79 11.94 11.62
CA VAL A 103 -7.87 11.11 11.07
C VAL A 103 -8.84 10.66 12.17
N ILE A 104 -8.34 10.25 13.34
CA ILE A 104 -9.21 9.87 14.46
C ILE A 104 -10.06 11.05 14.91
N ASP A 105 -9.47 12.24 15.06
CA ASP A 105 -10.17 13.43 15.56
C ASP A 105 -11.24 13.91 14.58
N ASP A 106 -10.99 13.83 13.28
CA ASP A 106 -11.95 14.16 12.23
C ASP A 106 -13.15 13.19 12.21
N PHE A 107 -12.90 11.89 12.39
CA PHE A 107 -13.92 10.85 12.22
C PHE A 107 -14.62 10.43 13.51
N ALA A 108 -14.03 10.61 14.69
CA ALA A 108 -14.63 10.26 15.98
C ALA A 108 -16.06 10.82 16.16
N PRO A 109 -16.34 12.13 15.97
CA PRO A 109 -17.70 12.66 16.16
C PRO A 109 -18.71 12.09 15.15
N HIS A 110 -18.26 11.78 13.93
CA HIS A 110 -19.11 11.17 12.90
C HIS A 110 -19.47 9.73 13.27
N ILE A 111 -18.48 8.94 13.70
CA ILE A 111 -18.68 7.55 14.15
C ILE A 111 -19.64 7.52 15.35
N GLU A 112 -19.50 8.42 16.32
CA GLU A 112 -20.41 8.50 17.47
C GLU A 112 -21.85 8.77 17.05
N THR A 113 -22.05 9.74 16.15
CA THR A 113 -23.38 10.10 15.64
C THR A 113 -24.01 8.93 14.88
N GLU A 114 -23.20 8.24 14.07
CA GLU A 114 -23.62 7.07 13.31
C GLU A 114 -24.01 5.90 14.22
N ILE A 115 -23.23 5.62 15.26
CA ILE A 115 -23.52 4.57 16.24
C ILE A 115 -24.83 4.87 16.96
N LYS A 116 -25.03 6.12 17.43
CA LYS A 116 -26.28 6.54 18.09
C LYS A 116 -27.48 6.31 17.17
N ARG A 117 -27.42 6.81 15.93
CA ARG A 117 -28.51 6.63 14.95
C ARG A 117 -28.85 5.16 14.71
N ARG A 118 -27.83 4.29 14.58
CA ARG A 118 -28.05 2.84 14.36
C ARG A 118 -28.63 2.15 15.59
N LEU A 119 -28.22 2.55 16.79
CA LEU A 119 -28.77 2.02 18.04
C LEU A 119 -30.23 2.42 18.21
N ASP A 120 -30.58 3.68 17.95
CA ASP A 120 -31.95 4.18 18.04
C ASP A 120 -32.87 3.43 17.07
N ALA A 121 -32.48 3.33 15.79
CA ALA A 121 -33.24 2.58 14.79
C ALA A 121 -33.37 1.08 15.12
N ARG A 122 -32.33 0.49 15.74
CA ARG A 122 -32.37 -0.90 16.21
C ARG A 122 -33.31 -1.06 17.39
N MET A 123 -33.32 -0.11 18.32
CA MET A 123 -34.22 -0.10 19.47
C MET A 123 -35.68 -0.01 19.02
N GLU A 124 -35.99 0.92 18.12
CA GLU A 124 -37.33 1.07 17.54
C GLU A 124 -37.80 -0.23 16.88
N ARG A 125 -36.95 -0.86 16.04
CA ARG A 125 -37.26 -2.15 15.42
C ARG A 125 -37.50 -3.27 16.44
N LEU A 126 -36.80 -3.27 17.58
CA LEU A 126 -37.03 -4.25 18.63
C LEU A 126 -38.37 -4.02 19.31
N LEU A 127 -38.71 -2.77 19.64
CA LEU A 127 -40.01 -2.43 20.25
C LEU A 127 -41.18 -2.81 19.35
N SER A 128 -41.10 -2.51 18.04
CA SER A 128 -42.12 -2.89 17.07
C SER A 128 -42.29 -4.40 16.85
N GLN A 129 -41.38 -5.24 17.34
CA GLN A 129 -41.56 -6.70 17.33
C GLN A 129 -42.38 -7.22 18.51
N TYR A 130 -42.54 -6.41 19.57
CA TYR A 130 -43.27 -6.77 20.78
C TYR A 130 -44.68 -6.17 20.86
N ASP A 131 -44.97 -5.13 20.06
CA ASP A 131 -46.32 -4.60 19.80
C ASP A 131 -47.04 -5.42 18.72
#